data_AF-A0A6L2Q6G5-F1
#
_entry.id   AF-A0A6L2Q6G5-F1
#
_cell.length_a   1.000
_cell.length_b   1.000
_cell.length_c   1.000
_cell.angle_alpha   90.00
_cell.angle_beta   90.00
_cell.angle_gamma   90.00
#
_symmetry.space_group_name_H-M   'P 1'
#
loop_
_entity.id
_entity.type
_entity.pdbx_description
1 polymer ?
#
loop_
_entity_poly.entity_id
_entity_poly.type
_entity_poly.pdbx_seq_one_letter_code
_entity_poly.pdbx_strand_id
1 'polypeptide(L)'
;TTTLRTSGISRSRGGPTVEKLVFNNHTECVCVDRLEEFMPRDRPSSNHDKENAGRRGFRGNYSPDTDSGNSESKSCRCPSQFSARHADGSCFCECFDKQRDCIRSKRGKEYLPHDDRICILRGECMAPSCEFGTYLRRAGRCPRKQEKFEAWQHYPLHDEEYK
;
A
#
# COMPACT_ATOMS: atom_id res chain seq x y z
N THR A 1 -59.65 -1.72 12.01
CA THR A 1 -59.52 -2.21 10.63
C THR A 1 -58.51 -1.34 9.92
N THR A 2 -57.30 -1.84 9.69
CA THR A 2 -56.25 -1.11 8.94
C THR A 2 -55.53 -2.12 8.04
N THR A 3 -55.72 -1.99 6.74
CA THR A 3 -55.16 -2.85 5.71
C THR A 3 -53.81 -2.27 5.24
N LEU A 4 -52.75 -3.07 5.28
CA LEU A 4 -51.47 -2.74 4.64
C LEU A 4 -51.42 -3.39 3.26
N ARG A 5 -51.31 -2.55 2.22
CA ARG A 5 -51.10 -2.97 0.83
C ARG A 5 -49.61 -3.27 0.62
N THR A 6 -49.29 -4.48 0.19
CA THR A 6 -47.98 -4.85 -0.36
C THR A 6 -48.01 -4.75 -1.88
N SER A 7 -47.21 -3.84 -2.44
CA SER A 7 -47.00 -3.72 -3.88
C SER A 7 -46.06 -4.85 -4.34
N GLY A 8 -46.54 -5.66 -5.28
CA GLY A 8 -45.81 -6.81 -5.82
C GLY A 8 -44.61 -6.39 -6.67
N ILE A 9 -43.46 -7.01 -6.40
CA ILE A 9 -42.29 -7.01 -7.27
C ILE A 9 -42.22 -8.37 -7.96
N SER A 10 -42.09 -8.30 -9.29
CA SER A 10 -42.02 -9.42 -10.22
C SER A 10 -40.99 -10.48 -9.80
N ARG A 11 -41.45 -11.73 -9.70
CA ARG A 11 -40.63 -12.91 -9.42
C ARG A 11 -39.79 -13.27 -10.65
N SER A 12 -38.52 -12.83 -10.67
CA SER A 12 -37.49 -13.52 -11.45
C SER A 12 -37.24 -14.89 -10.81
N ARG A 13 -37.48 -15.97 -11.57
CA ARG A 13 -37.20 -17.35 -11.16
C ARG A 13 -35.69 -17.60 -11.28
N GLY A 14 -34.98 -17.43 -10.17
CA GLY A 14 -33.61 -17.89 -10.00
C GLY A 14 -33.30 -17.97 -8.52
N GLY A 15 -33.36 -19.15 -7.93
CA GLY A 15 -32.89 -19.37 -6.56
C GLY A 15 -31.37 -19.19 -6.50
N PRO A 16 -30.80 -18.90 -5.32
CA PRO A 16 -29.36 -18.77 -5.17
C PRO A 16 -28.67 -20.09 -5.54
N THR A 17 -27.74 -20.03 -6.51
CA THR A 17 -26.93 -21.17 -6.95
C THR A 17 -25.58 -21.14 -6.26
N VAL A 18 -25.10 -22.29 -5.78
CA VAL A 18 -23.79 -22.42 -5.13
C VAL A 18 -22.73 -22.64 -6.20
N GLU A 19 -21.80 -21.70 -6.33
CA GLU A 19 -20.67 -21.78 -7.26
C GLU A 19 -19.38 -22.09 -6.49
N LYS A 20 -18.53 -22.97 -7.04
CA LYS A 20 -17.20 -23.27 -6.50
C LYS A 20 -16.16 -22.45 -7.24
N LEU A 21 -15.53 -21.52 -6.54
CA LEU A 21 -14.43 -20.70 -7.05
C LEU A 21 -13.09 -21.30 -6.65
N VAL A 22 -12.11 -21.22 -7.55
CA VAL A 22 -10.74 -21.67 -7.30
C VAL A 22 -9.92 -20.48 -6.83
N PHE A 23 -9.21 -20.66 -5.72
CA PHE A 23 -8.33 -19.64 -5.15
C PHE A 23 -6.92 -20.19 -5.01
N ASN A 24 -5.94 -19.32 -5.23
CA ASN A 24 -4.54 -19.66 -5.01
C ASN A 24 -4.21 -19.55 -3.52
N ASN A 25 -3.72 -20.64 -2.95
CA ASN A 25 -3.24 -20.70 -1.57
C ASN A 25 -1.72 -20.80 -1.61
N HIS A 26 -1.03 -19.78 -1.10
CA HIS A 26 0.42 -19.83 -0.97
C HIS A 26 0.78 -20.61 0.30
N THR A 27 1.50 -21.71 0.14
CA THR A 27 1.89 -22.61 1.24
C THR A 27 3.25 -22.29 1.84
N GLU A 28 4.05 -21.47 1.17
CA GLU A 28 5.39 -21.05 1.60
C GLU A 28 5.73 -19.65 1.07
N CYS A 29 6.63 -18.97 1.79
CA CYS A 29 7.02 -17.57 1.51
C CYS A 29 8.54 -17.40 1.62
N VAL A 30 9.11 -16.57 0.76
CA VAL A 30 10.53 -16.18 0.78
C VAL A 30 10.68 -14.68 0.52
N CYS A 31 11.73 -14.08 1.06
CA CYS A 31 12.07 -12.68 0.77
C CYS A 31 12.72 -12.60 -0.62
N VAL A 32 12.08 -11.89 -1.54
CA VAL A 32 12.60 -11.63 -2.90
C VAL A 32 12.78 -10.14 -3.14
N ASP A 33 13.79 -9.79 -3.92
CA ASP A 33 14.02 -8.42 -4.34
C ASP A 33 12.93 -7.96 -5.31
N ARG A 34 12.37 -6.77 -5.05
CA ARG A 34 11.22 -6.19 -5.79
C ARG A 34 11.47 -5.98 -7.29
N LEU A 35 12.72 -6.05 -7.73
CA LEU A 35 13.11 -5.83 -9.12
C LEU A 35 13.11 -7.12 -9.95
N GLU A 36 13.13 -8.29 -9.31
CA GLU A 36 13.33 -9.56 -10.03
C GLU A 36 12.06 -10.29 -10.44
N GLU A 37 10.89 -10.05 -9.81
CA GLU A 37 9.71 -10.87 -10.13
C GLU A 37 8.39 -10.08 -10.21
N PHE A 38 7.80 -10.12 -11.41
CA PHE A 38 6.38 -9.87 -11.61
C PHE A 38 5.58 -10.84 -10.73
N MET A 39 4.96 -10.33 -9.67
CA MET A 39 4.10 -11.17 -8.83
C MET A 39 2.94 -11.71 -9.68
N PRO A 40 2.53 -12.99 -9.50
CA PRO A 40 1.46 -13.60 -10.29
C PRO A 40 0.13 -12.83 -10.29
N ARG A 41 -0.10 -11.99 -9.27
CA ARG A 41 -1.29 -11.14 -9.13
C ARG A 41 -1.25 -9.88 -10.00
N ASP A 42 -0.06 -9.46 -10.43
CA ASP A 42 0.16 -8.31 -11.30
C ASP A 42 0.21 -8.71 -12.78
N ARG A 43 -0.01 -9.99 -13.09
CA ARG A 43 -0.14 -10.47 -14.47
C ARG A 43 -1.50 -10.02 -15.02
N PRO A 44 -1.54 -9.12 -16.02
CA PRO A 44 -2.81 -8.72 -16.62
C PRO A 44 -3.42 -9.93 -17.34
N SER A 45 -4.62 -10.33 -16.93
CA SER A 45 -5.39 -11.37 -17.61
C SER A 45 -5.85 -10.90 -18.98
N SER A 46 -5.73 -11.82 -19.94
CA SER A 46 -6.29 -11.86 -21.30
C SER A 46 -5.80 -10.85 -22.35
N ASN A 47 -5.10 -11.42 -23.33
CA ASN A 47 -5.28 -11.22 -24.78
C ASN A 47 -6.47 -10.36 -25.19
N HIS A 48 -6.21 -9.08 -25.45
CA HIS A 48 -6.63 -8.34 -26.64
C HIS A 48 -5.80 -7.04 -26.63
N ASP A 49 -5.41 -6.56 -27.80
CA ASP A 49 -4.59 -5.36 -28.04
C ASP A 49 -3.07 -5.58 -27.96
N LYS A 50 -2.58 -6.36 -28.92
CA LYS A 50 -1.27 -6.11 -29.51
C LYS A 50 -1.29 -4.74 -30.19
N GLU A 51 -0.20 -3.99 -30.03
CA GLU A 51 0.10 -2.69 -30.66
C GLU A 51 -0.69 -1.47 -30.17
N ASN A 52 -0.46 -1.01 -28.93
CA ASN A 52 -0.16 0.42 -28.65
C ASN A 52 0.05 0.81 -27.16
N ALA A 53 0.44 -0.11 -26.26
CA ALA A 53 0.84 0.28 -24.89
C ALA A 53 2.32 0.72 -24.80
N GLY A 54 2.77 1.52 -25.76
CA GLY A 54 3.97 2.32 -25.61
C GLY A 54 3.68 3.49 -24.66
N ARG A 55 4.36 3.50 -23.50
CA ARG A 55 4.48 4.65 -22.56
C ARG A 55 3.25 4.95 -21.70
N ARG A 56 3.11 4.23 -20.57
CA ARG A 56 2.69 4.82 -19.27
C ARG A 56 2.84 3.86 -18.06
N GLY A 57 3.89 3.05 -18.06
CA GLY A 57 4.36 2.37 -16.84
C GLY A 57 5.26 3.29 -16.03
N PHE A 58 5.05 3.35 -14.71
CA PHE A 58 5.94 3.99 -13.74
C PHE A 58 7.32 3.34 -13.82
N ARG A 59 8.19 3.87 -14.68
CA ARG A 59 9.63 3.66 -14.62
C ARG A 59 10.15 4.45 -13.43
N GLY A 60 10.45 3.77 -12.33
CA GLY A 60 11.53 4.24 -11.47
C GLY A 60 12.80 4.21 -12.31
N ASN A 61 13.30 5.38 -12.72
CA ASN A 61 14.58 5.50 -13.39
C ASN A 61 15.69 5.18 -12.38
N TYR A 62 16.05 3.89 -12.25
CA TYR A 62 17.43 3.53 -11.93
C TYR A 62 18.22 3.69 -13.24
N SER A 63 18.90 4.82 -13.39
CA SER A 63 19.93 4.99 -14.42
C SER A 63 21.20 4.31 -13.91
N PRO A 64 21.79 3.33 -14.63
CA PRO A 64 23.15 2.92 -14.37
C PRO A 64 24.06 3.95 -15.05
N ASP A 65 24.25 5.10 -14.40
CA ASP A 65 25.20 6.09 -14.89
C ASP A 65 26.62 5.58 -14.58
N THR A 66 27.27 5.10 -15.64
CA THR A 66 28.71 4.91 -15.71
C THR A 66 29.43 6.25 -15.58
N ASP A 67 30.23 6.34 -14.52
CA ASP A 67 31.51 7.05 -14.39
C ASP A 67 31.53 8.59 -14.50
N SER A 68 31.74 9.27 -13.36
CA SER A 68 32.89 10.16 -13.12
C SER A 68 32.62 11.12 -11.95
N GLY A 69 33.38 10.97 -10.86
CA GLY A 69 33.72 12.08 -9.95
C GLY A 69 32.87 12.25 -8.68
N ASN A 70 33.49 11.89 -7.55
CA ASN A 70 33.13 12.21 -6.16
C ASN A 70 32.03 11.33 -5.51
N SER A 71 32.49 10.20 -4.98
CA SER A 71 31.76 9.28 -4.11
C SER A 71 31.51 9.90 -2.72
N GLU A 72 30.61 10.86 -2.64
CA GLU A 72 29.84 11.12 -1.42
C GLU A 72 28.61 10.23 -1.50
N SER A 73 28.60 9.18 -0.67
CA SER A 73 27.53 8.18 -0.56
C SER A 73 26.16 8.85 -0.64
N LYS A 74 25.42 8.58 -1.72
CA LYS A 74 24.05 9.09 -1.95
C LYS A 74 23.13 8.58 -0.84
N SER A 75 23.15 9.27 0.30
CA SER A 75 22.25 9.07 1.42
C SER A 75 20.83 9.32 0.94
N CYS A 76 19.90 8.50 1.39
CA CYS A 76 18.52 8.60 0.95
C CYS A 76 17.89 9.87 1.49
N ARG A 77 17.05 10.48 0.67
CA ARG A 77 16.32 11.68 1.08
C ARG A 77 15.09 11.27 1.89
N CYS A 78 15.06 11.70 3.15
CA CYS A 78 13.93 11.51 4.04
C CYS A 78 13.12 12.79 4.20
N PRO A 79 11.83 12.69 4.57
CA PRO A 79 11.05 13.84 4.98
C PRO A 79 11.75 14.61 6.10
N SER A 80 11.55 15.92 6.16
CA SER A 80 12.27 16.83 7.07
C SER A 80 12.31 16.41 8.55
N GLN A 81 11.25 15.73 9.02
CA GLN A 81 11.14 15.26 10.40
C GLN A 81 11.76 13.88 10.65
N PHE A 82 12.28 13.20 9.63
CA PHE A 82 12.80 11.82 9.72
C PHE A 82 14.27 11.78 9.35
N SER A 83 15.02 10.88 10.00
CA SER A 83 16.42 10.66 9.72
C SER A 83 16.61 9.44 8.82
N ALA A 84 17.49 9.54 7.83
CA ALA A 84 17.85 8.41 6.99
C ALA A 84 18.69 7.41 7.79
N ARG A 85 18.31 6.14 7.73
CA ARG A 85 19.07 5.02 8.27
C ARG A 85 19.22 3.95 7.18
N HIS A 86 20.31 3.22 7.26
CA HIS A 86 20.59 2.10 6.36
C HIS A 86 20.67 0.82 7.20
N ALA A 87 19.95 -0.21 6.79
CA ALA A 87 20.07 -1.57 7.34
C ALA A 87 19.95 -2.55 6.18
N ASP A 88 20.82 -3.55 6.17
CA ASP A 88 20.80 -4.66 5.19
C ASP A 88 20.79 -4.18 3.72
N GLY A 89 21.57 -3.14 3.42
CA GLY A 89 21.65 -2.55 2.07
C GLY A 89 20.42 -1.73 1.65
N SER A 90 19.37 -1.72 2.47
CA SER A 90 18.16 -0.93 2.26
C SER A 90 18.13 0.30 3.14
N CYS A 91 17.48 1.33 2.63
CA CYS A 91 17.37 2.60 3.31
C CYS A 91 15.96 2.83 3.82
N PHE A 92 15.84 3.44 4.99
CA PHE A 92 14.55 3.75 5.59
C PHE A 92 14.63 5.03 6.43
N CYS A 93 13.48 5.71 6.51
CA CYS A 93 13.35 6.96 7.23
C CYS A 93 12.76 6.68 8.61
N GLU A 94 13.56 6.90 9.65
CA GLU A 94 13.28 6.53 11.03
C GLU A 94 13.48 7.72 11.97
N CYS A 95 12.83 7.69 13.12
CA CYS A 95 13.06 8.73 14.13
C CYS A 95 14.43 8.58 14.79
N PHE A 96 15.06 9.72 15.10
CA PHE A 96 16.14 9.76 16.07
C PHE A 96 15.57 9.83 17.48
N ASP A 97 16.37 9.44 18.47
CA ASP A 97 15.90 9.32 19.84
C ASP A 97 15.37 10.67 20.36
N LYS A 98 14.18 10.62 21.00
CA LYS A 98 13.48 11.77 21.61
C LYS A 98 12.96 12.87 20.67
N GLN A 99 12.96 12.69 19.35
CA GLN A 99 12.32 13.65 18.43
C GLN A 99 10.79 13.56 18.47
N ARG A 100 10.15 14.46 19.26
CA ARG A 100 8.70 14.43 19.49
C ARG A 100 7.88 14.57 18.21
N ASP A 101 8.27 15.46 17.30
CA ASP A 101 7.53 15.72 16.06
C ASP A 101 7.60 14.52 15.11
N CYS A 102 8.79 13.91 14.96
CA CYS A 102 8.95 12.65 14.24
C CYS A 102 8.02 11.56 14.79
N ILE A 103 8.00 11.37 16.11
CA ILE A 103 7.19 10.34 16.77
C ILE A 103 5.69 10.62 16.56
N ARG A 104 5.25 11.89 16.56
CA ARG A 104 3.85 12.27 16.29
C ARG A 104 3.46 11.95 14.85
N SER A 105 4.30 12.29 13.89
CA SER A 105 4.12 11.97 12.47
C SER A 105 4.14 10.46 12.22
N LYS A 106 5.10 9.72 12.81
CA LYS A 106 5.21 8.26 12.74
C LYS A 106 3.96 7.52 13.25
N ARG A 107 3.28 8.10 14.24
CA ARG A 107 2.03 7.58 14.85
C ARG A 107 0.74 8.06 14.17
N GLY A 108 0.86 8.85 13.10
CA GLY A 108 -0.30 9.39 12.38
C GLY A 108 -1.06 10.48 13.14
N LYS A 109 -0.44 11.07 14.18
CA LYS A 109 -1.05 12.18 14.95
C LYS A 109 -1.00 13.49 14.17
N GLU A 110 -0.03 13.65 13.29
CA GLU A 110 0.12 14.81 12.42
C GLU A 110 0.27 14.41 10.95
N TYR A 111 0.03 15.39 10.08
CA TYR A 111 0.32 15.29 8.66
C TYR A 111 1.77 15.68 8.40
N LEU A 112 2.38 15.07 7.39
CA LEU A 112 3.68 15.54 6.93
C LEU A 112 3.55 16.96 6.34
N PRO A 113 4.61 17.78 6.46
CA PRO A 113 4.70 19.08 5.78
C PRO A 113 4.31 18.97 4.31
N HIS A 114 3.76 20.04 3.75
CA HIS A 114 3.33 20.04 2.35
C HIS A 114 4.46 19.65 1.39
N ASP A 115 5.64 20.24 1.57
CA ASP A 115 6.80 19.98 0.71
C ASP A 115 7.26 18.51 0.79
N ASP A 116 7.25 17.94 1.99
CA ASP A 116 7.56 16.51 2.20
C ASP A 116 6.53 15.61 1.50
N ARG A 117 5.24 15.96 1.56
CA ARG A 117 4.19 15.21 0.84
C ARG A 117 4.43 15.24 -0.66
N ILE A 118 4.78 16.41 -1.23
CA ILE A 118 5.11 16.54 -2.65
C ILE A 118 6.36 15.73 -3.00
N CYS A 119 7.41 15.79 -2.17
CA CYS A 119 8.65 15.05 -2.36
C CYS A 119 8.41 13.53 -2.41
N ILE A 120 7.58 13.00 -1.50
CA ILE A 120 7.19 11.57 -1.50
C ILE A 120 6.34 11.22 -2.71
N LEU A 121 5.40 12.09 -3.11
CA LEU A 121 4.55 11.87 -4.29
C LEU A 121 5.37 11.83 -5.60
N ARG A 122 6.42 12.66 -5.70
CA ARG A 122 7.34 12.68 -6.84
C ARG A 122 8.37 11.55 -6.82
N GLY A 123 8.50 10.83 -5.71
CA GLY A 123 9.52 9.79 -5.53
C GLY A 123 10.92 10.33 -5.26
N GLU A 124 11.04 11.63 -4.96
CA GLU A 124 12.30 12.27 -4.56
C GLU A 124 12.66 11.96 -3.11
N CYS A 125 11.67 11.69 -2.26
CA CYS A 125 11.84 11.29 -0.87
C CYS A 125 11.26 9.90 -0.62
N MET A 126 11.92 9.14 0.25
CA MET A 126 11.38 7.87 0.73
C MET A 126 10.21 8.12 1.70
N ALA A 127 9.19 7.27 1.62
CA ALA A 127 8.09 7.33 2.58
C ALA A 127 8.59 6.92 3.98
N PRO A 128 8.11 7.57 5.06
CA PRO A 128 8.54 7.25 6.41
C PRO A 128 8.03 5.89 6.89
N SER A 129 8.80 5.25 7.77
CA SER A 129 8.37 4.05 8.48
C SER A 129 7.34 4.39 9.56
N CYS A 130 6.08 4.02 9.32
CA CYS A 130 4.98 4.31 10.24
C CYS A 130 4.83 3.22 11.33
N GLU A 131 4.36 3.59 12.52
CA GLU A 131 4.17 2.64 13.64
C GLU A 131 2.98 1.71 13.42
N PHE A 132 1.93 2.18 12.74
CA PHE A 132 0.64 1.47 12.63
C PHE A 132 0.28 1.02 11.21
N GLY A 133 1.26 0.84 10.32
CA GLY A 133 1.03 0.34 8.96
C GLY A 133 1.92 1.03 7.93
N THR A 134 1.44 1.14 6.69
CA THR A 134 2.16 1.83 5.61
C THR A 134 1.72 3.29 5.49
N TYR A 135 2.61 4.16 5.02
CA TYR A 135 2.31 5.58 4.83
C TYR A 135 1.14 5.79 3.85
N LEU A 136 0.13 6.57 4.28
CA LEU A 136 -1.08 6.83 3.49
C LEU A 136 -0.83 8.00 2.54
N ARG A 137 -0.32 7.72 1.33
CA ARG A 137 0.02 8.75 0.31
C ARG A 137 -1.13 9.72 0.01
N ARG A 138 -2.37 9.23 -0.08
CA ARG A 138 -3.56 10.07 -0.34
C ARG A 138 -3.87 11.02 0.81
N ALA A 139 -3.69 10.56 2.05
CA ALA A 139 -3.95 11.38 3.23
C ALA A 139 -2.74 12.26 3.61
N GLY A 140 -1.53 11.90 3.18
CA GLY A 140 -0.31 12.63 3.48
C GLY A 140 0.24 12.38 4.90
N ARG A 141 -0.14 11.26 5.54
CA ARG A 141 0.24 10.92 6.92
C ARG A 141 0.39 9.42 7.16
N CYS A 142 0.93 9.06 8.31
CA CYS A 142 0.88 7.68 8.79
C CYS A 142 -0.53 7.29 9.29
N PRO A 143 -0.87 5.98 9.27
CA PRO A 143 -2.08 5.49 9.90
C PRO A 143 -2.08 5.73 11.40
N ARG A 144 -3.26 5.93 11.97
CA ARG A 144 -3.45 6.02 13.43
C ARG A 144 -3.63 4.63 14.03
N LYS A 145 -3.40 4.52 15.34
CA LYS A 145 -3.64 3.28 16.09
C LYS A 145 -5.07 2.75 15.87
N GLN A 146 -6.07 3.63 15.95
CA GLN A 146 -7.48 3.26 15.76
C GLN A 146 -7.77 2.74 14.34
N GLU A 147 -7.21 3.38 13.31
CA GLU A 147 -7.36 2.94 11.91
C GLU A 147 -6.78 1.54 11.67
N LYS A 148 -5.72 1.18 12.41
CA LYS A 148 -5.21 -0.19 12.41
C LYS A 148 -6.24 -1.16 12.98
N PHE A 149 -6.92 -0.85 14.09
CA PHE A 149 -7.91 -1.76 14.68
C PHE A 149 -9.21 -1.84 13.86
N GLU A 150 -9.70 -0.73 13.33
CA GLU A 150 -10.89 -0.69 12.47
C GLU A 150 -10.68 -1.49 11.19
N ALA A 151 -9.49 -1.42 10.59
CA ALA A 151 -9.14 -2.24 9.44
C ALA A 151 -9.22 -3.75 9.72
N TRP A 152 -9.06 -4.18 10.98
CA TRP A 152 -9.15 -5.59 11.37
C TRP A 152 -10.60 -6.00 11.65
N GLN A 153 -11.43 -5.08 12.18
CA GLN A 153 -12.86 -5.35 12.40
C GLN A 153 -13.67 -5.40 11.10
N HIS A 154 -13.20 -4.73 10.05
CA HIS A 154 -13.81 -4.80 8.72
C HIS A 154 -13.41 -6.05 7.92
N TYR A 155 -12.53 -6.92 8.43
CA TYR A 155 -12.46 -8.29 7.94
C TYR A 155 -13.63 -9.06 8.55
N PRO A 156 -14.63 -9.51 7.76
CA PRO A 156 -15.63 -10.41 8.29
C PRO A 156 -14.91 -11.71 8.62
N LEU A 157 -14.63 -11.93 9.90
CA LEU A 157 -14.42 -13.28 10.40
C LEU A 157 -15.75 -13.98 10.16
N HIS A 158 -15.77 -14.85 9.17
CA HIS A 158 -16.91 -15.69 8.83
C HIS A 158 -17.01 -16.82 9.88
N ASP A 159 -17.13 -16.45 11.15
CA ASP A 159 -17.38 -17.36 12.25
C ASP A 159 -18.90 -17.43 12.46
N GLU A 160 -19.59 -18.12 11.56
CA GLU A 160 -20.94 -18.59 11.83
C GLU A 160 -21.01 -20.10 11.55
N GLU A 161 -20.97 -20.82 12.66
CA GLU A 161 -21.76 -22.02 12.96
C GLU A 161 -21.40 -23.34 12.24
N TYR A 162 -20.47 -24.06 12.87
CA TYR A 162 -20.47 -25.53 12.83
C TYR A 162 -21.50 -26.03 13.88
N LYS A 163 -22.69 -26.41 13.42
CA LYS A 163 -23.63 -27.29 14.15
C LYS A 163 -23.95 -28.49 13.29
#